data_AF-A0A1R4HNZ3-F1
#
_entry.id   AF-A0A1R4HNZ3-F1
#
_cell.length_a   1.000
_cell.length_b   1.000
_cell.length_c   1.000
_cell.angle_alpha   90.00
_cell.angle_beta   90.00
_cell.angle_gamma   90.00
#
_symmetry.space_group_name_H-M   'P 1'
#
loop_
_entity.id
_entity.type
_entity.pdbx_description
1 polymer ?
#
loop_
_entity_poly.entity_id
_entity_poly.type
_entity_poly.pdbx_seq_one_letter_code
_entity_poly.pdbx_strand_id
1 'polypeptide(L)' 'MLATLVSSGYASSEMQNWYRVRMDGLEANDRESRQRRLAYLAAEGAFLLRNLVGLRIDDDKWASIFRDIDKMVG' A
#
# COMPACT_ATOMS: atom_id res chain seq x y z
N MET A 1 -9.12 -7.89 -2.10
CA MET A 1 -8.03 -8.67 -1.49
C MET A 1 -7.79 -8.30 -0.04
N LEU A 2 -7.41 -7.05 0.29
CA LEU A 2 -7.25 -6.65 1.70
C LEU A 2 -8.56 -6.81 2.53
N ALA A 3 -9.73 -6.54 1.93
CA ALA A 3 -11.03 -6.74 2.59
C ALA A 3 -11.39 -8.22 2.83
N THR A 4 -10.79 -9.13 2.08
CA THR A 4 -10.97 -10.59 2.18
C THR A 4 -9.97 -11.21 3.17
N LEU A 5 -8.85 -10.52 3.42
CA LEU A 5 -7.76 -10.88 4.33
C LEU A 5 -8.11 -10.61 5.79
N VAL A 6 -8.76 -9.47 6.05
CA VAL A 6 -9.13 -9.06 7.41
C VAL A 6 -10.16 -10.01 8.04
N SER A 7 -10.99 -10.69 7.24
CA SER A 7 -12.04 -11.59 7.75
C SER A 7 -11.67 -13.08 7.82
N SER A 8 -10.51 -13.50 7.30
CA SER A 8 -10.25 -14.93 7.03
C SER A 8 -9.17 -15.59 7.88
N GLY A 9 -8.39 -14.84 8.67
CA GLY A 9 -7.47 -15.43 9.65
C GLY A 9 -6.30 -16.24 9.08
N TYR A 10 -6.12 -16.29 7.76
CA TYR A 10 -5.03 -17.01 7.12
C TYR A 10 -4.26 -16.10 6.16
N ALA A 11 -3.07 -15.68 6.59
CA ALA A 11 -2.00 -15.29 5.68
C ALA A 11 -1.55 -16.56 4.90
N SER A 12 -2.32 -16.95 3.88
CA SER A 12 -1.97 -18.14 3.08
C SER A 12 -0.63 -17.93 2.37
N SER A 13 0.13 -19.00 2.19
CA SER A 13 1.41 -18.98 1.49
C SER A 13 1.29 -18.43 0.06
N GLU A 14 0.16 -18.65 -0.60
CA GLU A 14 -0.16 -18.09 -1.92
C GLU A 14 -0.26 -16.57 -1.89
N MET A 15 -0.85 -16.03 -0.83
CA MET A 15 -0.99 -14.59 -0.66
C MET A 15 0.36 -13.93 -0.35
N GLN A 16 1.18 -14.57 0.48
CA GLN A 16 2.56 -14.13 0.71
C GLN A 16 3.39 -14.15 -0.57
N ASN A 17 3.24 -15.17 -1.42
CA ASN A 17 3.95 -15.27 -2.68
C ASN A 17 3.46 -14.20 -3.68
N TRP A 18 2.15 -13.94 -3.72
CA TRP A 18 1.55 -12.90 -4.56
C TRP A 18 2.03 -11.48 -4.21
N TYR A 19 2.20 -11.19 -2.92
CA TYR A 19 2.80 -9.94 -2.46
C TYR A 19 4.31 -9.89 -2.69
N ARG A 20 5.05 -10.99 -2.44
CA ARG A 20 6.50 -11.06 -2.65
C ARG A 20 6.90 -10.71 -4.08
N VAL A 21 6.18 -11.21 -5.09
CA VAL A 21 6.45 -10.88 -6.51
C VAL A 21 6.20 -9.39 -6.81
N ARG A 22 5.23 -8.75 -6.16
CA ARG A 22 4.95 -7.31 -6.33
C ARG A 22 5.84 -6.41 -5.49
N MET A 23 6.39 -6.95 -4.42
CA MET A 23 7.40 -6.30 -3.59
C MET A 23 8.82 -6.56 -4.08
N ASP A 24 9.00 -7.38 -5.12
CA ASP A 24 10.31 -7.67 -5.69
C ASP A 24 10.93 -6.36 -6.21
N GLY A 25 12.15 -6.05 -5.76
CA GLY A 25 12.81 -4.75 -5.97
C GLY A 25 12.57 -3.68 -4.88
N LEU A 26 11.62 -3.88 -3.95
CA LEU A 26 11.47 -3.02 -2.78
C LEU A 26 12.39 -3.42 -1.63
N GLU A 27 13.02 -4.58 -1.67
CA GLU A 27 13.85 -5.12 -0.57
C GLU A 27 15.26 -4.50 -0.51
N ALA A 28 15.72 -3.89 -1.61
CA ALA A 28 17.02 -3.24 -1.64
C ALA A 28 17.10 -2.04 -0.69
N ASN A 29 18.32 -1.77 -0.21
CA ASN A 29 18.62 -0.74 0.78
C ASN A 29 19.24 0.51 0.16
N ASP A 30 19.11 0.73 -1.14
CA ASP A 30 19.39 2.03 -1.73
C ASP A 30 18.25 3.02 -1.45
N ARG A 31 18.48 4.30 -1.76
CA ARG A 31 17.53 5.37 -1.46
C ARG A 31 16.22 5.20 -2.24
N GLU A 32 16.29 4.79 -3.49
CA GLU A 32 15.15 4.69 -4.40
C GLU A 32 14.23 3.55 -3.95
N SER A 33 14.76 2.37 -3.68
CA SER A 33 13.98 1.23 -3.19
C SER A 33 13.32 1.52 -1.85
N ARG A 34 13.96 2.26 -0.94
CA ARG A 34 13.32 2.73 0.31
C ARG A 34 12.15 3.67 0.04
N GLN A 35 12.28 4.63 -0.88
CA GLN A 35 11.20 5.55 -1.23
C GLN A 35 10.02 4.82 -1.88
N ARG A 36 10.30 3.91 -2.82
CA ARG A 36 9.27 3.06 -3.45
C ARG A 36 8.54 2.21 -2.41
N ARG A 37 9.25 1.66 -1.42
CA ARG A 37 8.64 0.89 -0.31
C ARG A 37 7.70 1.75 0.53
N LEU A 38 8.13 2.96 0.88
CA LEU A 38 7.29 3.89 1.65
C LEU A 38 6.05 4.33 0.87
N ALA A 39 6.19 4.65 -0.42
CA ALA A 39 5.07 5.02 -1.28
C ALA A 39 4.06 3.88 -1.43
N TYR A 40 4.55 2.66 -1.63
CA TYR A 40 3.71 1.46 -1.68
C TYR A 40 2.89 1.30 -0.38
N LEU A 41 3.56 1.35 0.78
CA LEU A 41 2.88 1.22 2.08
C LEU A 41 1.90 2.37 2.35
N ALA A 42 2.23 3.60 1.95
CA ALA A 42 1.35 4.75 2.10
C ALA A 42 0.08 4.62 1.25
N ALA A 43 0.21 4.14 0.01
CA ALA A 43 -0.92 3.92 -0.90
C ALA A 43 -1.86 2.81 -0.37
N GLU A 44 -1.30 1.68 0.06
CA GLU A 44 -2.05 0.57 0.66
C GLU A 44 -2.75 1.00 1.96
N GLY A 45 -2.05 1.77 2.81
CA GLY A 45 -2.59 2.31 4.06
C GLY A 45 -3.75 3.28 3.82
N ALA A 46 -3.61 4.21 2.88
CA ALA A 46 -4.67 5.15 2.51
C ALA A 46 -5.91 4.39 1.98
N PHE A 47 -5.69 3.40 1.11
CA PHE A 47 -6.76 2.55 0.59
C PHE A 47 -7.47 1.79 1.70
N LEU A 48 -6.73 1.17 2.62
CA LEU A 48 -7.28 0.46 3.77
C LEU A 48 -8.13 1.39 4.65
N LEU A 49 -7.61 2.56 5.01
CA LEU A 49 -8.31 3.51 5.88
C LEU A 49 -9.62 4.00 5.24
N ARG A 50 -9.61 4.37 3.96
CA ARG A 50 -10.80 4.87 3.27
C ARG A 50 -11.84 3.77 3.01
N ASN A 51 -11.41 2.63 2.46
CA ASN A 51 -12.32 1.65 1.88
C ASN A 51 -12.66 0.49 2.81
N LEU A 52 -11.76 0.10 3.71
CA LEU A 52 -12.01 -1.01 4.64
C LEU A 52 -12.46 -0.49 6.01
N VAL A 53 -11.73 0.48 6.58
CA VAL A 53 -12.08 1.06 7.88
C VAL A 53 -13.25 2.02 7.77
N GLY A 54 -13.52 2.55 6.57
CA GLY A 54 -14.62 3.48 6.32
C GLY A 54 -14.33 4.89 6.83
N LEU A 55 -13.05 5.26 6.98
CA LEU A 55 -12.68 6.61 7.34
C LEU A 55 -13.06 7.55 6.18
N ARG A 56 -13.86 8.57 6.49
CA ARG A 56 -14.35 9.50 5.48
C ARG A 56 -13.21 10.40 5.00
N ILE A 57 -12.63 10.01 3.87
CA ILE A 57 -11.68 10.80 3.08
C ILE A 57 -12.42 11.28 1.84
N ASP A 58 -12.63 12.60 1.74
CA ASP A 58 -13.21 13.22 0.55
C ASP A 58 -12.27 13.12 -0.66
N ASP A 59 -12.82 13.36 -1.84
CA ASP A 59 -12.10 13.15 -3.11
C ASP A 59 -10.91 14.10 -3.28
N ASP A 60 -11.01 15.34 -2.77
CA ASP A 60 -9.91 16.32 -2.86
C ASP A 60 -8.73 15.91 -1.97
N LYS A 61 -9.03 15.50 -0.73
CA LYS A 61 -8.03 14.98 0.19
C LYS A 61 -7.43 13.67 -0.31
N TRP A 62 -8.26 12.78 -0.87
CA TRP A 62 -7.81 11.55 -1.50
C TRP A 62 -6.82 11.83 -2.64
N ALA A 63 -7.18 12.72 -3.56
CA ALA A 63 -6.30 13.11 -4.65
C ALA A 63 -5.02 13.79 -4.14
N SER A 64 -5.09 14.58 -3.06
CA SER A 64 -3.91 15.18 -2.44
C SER A 64 -2.95 14.14 -1.89
N ILE A 65 -3.46 13.12 -1.18
CA ILE A 65 -2.63 12.04 -0.62
C ILE A 65 -1.83 11.36 -1.72
N PHE A 66 -2.46 11.02 -2.84
CA PHE A 66 -1.76 10.35 -3.94
C PHE A 66 -0.78 11.26 -4.68
N ARG A 67 -1.07 12.56 -4.81
CA ARG A 67 -0.08 13.53 -5.32
C ARG A 67 1.13 13.65 -4.40
N ASP A 68 0.94 13.59 -3.09
CA ASP A 68 2.04 13.67 -2.13
C ASP A 68 2.88 12.39 -2.14
N ILE A 69 2.24 11.23 -2.29
CA ILE A 69 2.93 9.93 -2.48
C ILE A 69 3.76 9.93 -3.77
N ASP A 70 3.22 10.44 -4.87
CA ASP A 70 3.91 10.51 -6.17
C ASP A 70 5.20 11.34 -6.08
N LYS A 71 5.13 12.52 -5.43
CA LYS A 71 6.29 13.37 -5.17
C LYS A 71 7.37 12.71 -4.30
N MET A 72 7.04 11.69 -3.51
CA MET A 72 8.03 10.99 -2.67
C MET A 72 8.93 10.06 -3.48
N VAL A 73 8.46 9.55 -4.63
CA VAL A 73 9.17 8.57 -5.46
C VAL A 73 9.85 9.17 -6.68
N GLY A 74 9.49 10.40 -7.06
CA GLY A 74 10.17 11.17 -8.11
C GLY A 74 9.24 11.56 -9.23
#